data_AF-A0AAW0GF65-F1
#
_entry.id   AF-A0AAW0GF65-F1
#
_cell.length_a   1.000
_cell.length_b   1.000
_cell.length_c   1.000
_cell.angle_alpha   90.00
_cell.angle_beta   90.00
_cell.angle_gamma   90.00
#
_symmetry.space_group_name_H-M   'P 1'
#
loop_
_entity.id
_entity.type
_entity.pdbx_description
1 polymer ?
#
loop_
_entity_poly.entity_id
_entity_poly.type
_entity_poly.pdbx_seq_one_letter_code
_entity_poly.pdbx_strand_id
1 'polypeptide(L)'
;MACADALWRILIQPKASHDDPNSLFRHVGQIRPRETGKFQNDPGFRRMHEIIQHVGIASRLDFWRDKVVKLPGGYQNLQEFAESNPSWETLKKLANELAAGQVAGSNLNKLRKQPQNERDIERENLLLRQRYFLLYEEITYAMNVGDIGRVEDCFMPWVFIFRGCGKHKYASHMIKYLHNVHFVYPDGLKKAIRMNILCNPTGEAGKLRANDWLQEHDNLFTKASGQILSD
;
A
#
# COMPACT_ATOMS: atom_id res chain seq x y z
N MET A 1 2.13 4.34 8.90
CA MET A 1 1.70 5.75 8.78
C MET A 1 2.36 6.49 7.61
N ALA A 2 3.70 6.63 7.57
CA ALA A 2 4.40 7.40 6.53
C ALA A 2 4.07 6.96 5.08
N CYS A 3 3.92 5.65 4.84
CA CYS A 3 3.52 5.10 3.55
C CYS A 3 2.15 5.62 3.09
N ALA A 4 1.16 5.67 3.98
CA ALA A 4 -0.19 6.14 3.67
C ALA A 4 -0.21 7.63 3.33
N ASP A 5 0.53 8.44 4.10
CA ASP A 5 0.71 9.87 3.80
C ASP A 5 1.41 10.09 2.45
N ALA A 6 2.43 9.29 2.12
CA ALA A 6 3.08 9.38 0.83
C ALA A 6 2.11 9.08 -0.33
N LEU A 7 1.22 8.10 -0.18
CA LEU A 7 0.19 7.82 -1.20
C LEU A 7 -0.84 8.93 -1.31
N TRP A 8 -1.21 9.57 -0.20
CA TRP A 8 -2.06 10.77 -0.22
C TRP A 8 -1.41 11.90 -1.02
N ARG A 9 -0.14 12.20 -0.76
CA ARG A 9 0.65 13.23 -1.47
C ARG A 9 0.76 12.98 -2.97
N ILE A 10 0.74 11.72 -3.39
CA ILE A 10 0.86 11.34 -4.81
C ILE A 10 -0.51 11.32 -5.50
N LEU A 11 -1.53 10.75 -4.86
CA LEU A 11 -2.78 10.37 -5.53
C LEU A 11 -3.93 11.34 -5.28
N ILE A 12 -3.85 12.18 -4.24
CA ILE A 12 -4.96 13.06 -3.80
C ILE A 12 -4.53 14.51 -3.61
N GLN A 13 -3.36 14.78 -3.00
CA GLN A 13 -2.96 16.17 -2.71
C GLN A 13 -2.88 17.07 -3.97
N PRO A 14 -2.33 16.62 -5.12
CA PRO A 14 -2.24 17.46 -6.31
C PRO A 14 -3.63 17.66 -6.93
N LYS A 15 -4.07 18.91 -7.14
CA LYS A 15 -5.39 19.18 -7.75
C LYS A 15 -5.58 18.51 -9.11
N ALA A 16 -4.52 18.45 -9.92
CA ALA A 16 -4.54 17.78 -11.22
C ALA A 16 -4.84 16.27 -11.14
N SER A 17 -4.67 15.63 -9.97
CA SER A 17 -5.03 14.22 -9.80
C SER A 17 -6.55 14.00 -9.64
N HIS A 18 -7.37 15.06 -9.63
CA HIS A 18 -8.83 14.98 -9.46
C HIS A 18 -9.59 14.97 -10.79
N ASP A 19 -8.91 15.36 -11.86
CA ASP A 19 -9.50 15.52 -13.20
C ASP A 19 -9.75 14.17 -13.87
N ASP A 20 -8.91 13.17 -13.58
CA ASP A 20 -9.05 11.80 -14.05
C ASP A 20 -10.34 11.17 -13.46
N PRO A 21 -11.29 10.72 -14.31
CA PRO A 21 -12.56 10.09 -13.89
C PRO A 21 -12.36 8.86 -13.00
N ASN A 22 -11.25 8.16 -13.20
CA ASN A 22 -10.86 6.95 -12.51
C ASN A 22 -9.86 7.23 -11.36
N SER A 23 -9.62 8.49 -11.01
CA SER A 23 -8.70 8.87 -9.92
C SER A 23 -9.13 8.33 -8.56
N LEU A 24 -8.15 8.25 -7.62
CA LEU A 24 -8.48 7.86 -6.25
C LEU A 24 -9.44 8.87 -5.60
N PHE A 25 -9.32 10.16 -5.94
CA PHE A 25 -10.20 11.18 -5.39
C PHE A 25 -11.66 11.02 -5.85
N ARG A 26 -11.89 10.66 -7.13
CA ARG A 26 -13.24 10.35 -7.63
C ARG A 26 -13.85 9.13 -6.92
N HIS A 27 -13.06 8.08 -6.71
CA HIS A 27 -13.51 6.91 -5.93
C HIS A 27 -13.82 7.27 -4.46
N VAL A 28 -13.02 8.12 -3.82
CA VAL A 28 -13.33 8.66 -2.48
C VAL A 28 -14.68 9.36 -2.47
N GLY A 29 -15.01 10.13 -3.51
CA GLY A 29 -16.32 10.77 -3.67
C GLY A 29 -17.49 9.79 -3.72
N GLN A 30 -17.27 8.57 -4.22
CA GLN A 30 -18.29 7.51 -4.28
C GLN A 30 -18.45 6.81 -2.92
N ILE A 31 -17.35 6.38 -2.29
CA ILE A 31 -17.41 5.57 -1.06
C ILE A 31 -17.49 6.40 0.23
N ARG A 32 -17.08 7.68 0.19
CA ARG A 32 -17.08 8.61 1.33
C ARG A 32 -17.47 10.03 0.92
N PRO A 33 -18.68 10.23 0.34
CA PRO A 33 -19.10 11.52 -0.21
C PRO A 33 -19.06 12.66 0.81
N ARG A 34 -19.29 12.36 2.10
CA ARG A 34 -19.29 13.35 3.20
C ARG A 34 -17.91 13.70 3.75
N GLU A 35 -16.84 13.02 3.31
CA GLU A 35 -15.49 13.22 3.82
C GLU A 35 -14.49 13.75 2.78
N THR A 36 -14.92 14.02 1.54
CA THR A 36 -14.02 14.47 0.45
C THR A 36 -13.14 15.65 0.83
N GLY A 37 -13.69 16.65 1.53
CA GLY A 37 -12.92 17.79 2.04
C GLY A 37 -11.84 17.42 3.05
N LYS A 38 -12.01 16.35 3.84
CA LYS A 38 -10.95 15.83 4.72
C LYS A 38 -9.81 15.21 3.92
N PHE A 39 -10.15 14.45 2.88
CA PHE A 39 -9.16 13.84 1.99
C PHE A 39 -8.37 14.88 1.17
N GLN A 40 -8.96 16.04 0.85
CA GLN A 40 -8.23 17.10 0.16
C GLN A 40 -7.13 17.73 1.03
N ASN A 41 -7.34 17.83 2.34
CA ASN A 41 -6.49 18.62 3.23
C ASN A 41 -5.51 17.76 4.04
N ASP A 42 -6.06 16.90 4.90
CA ASP A 42 -5.29 15.97 5.73
C ASP A 42 -6.23 14.85 6.21
N PRO A 43 -6.33 13.74 5.46
CA PRO A 43 -7.21 12.63 5.83
C PRO A 43 -6.79 11.93 7.14
N GLY A 44 -5.53 12.07 7.55
CA GLY A 44 -4.92 11.24 8.58
C GLY A 44 -4.74 9.78 8.16
N PHE A 45 -4.01 9.02 8.98
CA PHE A 45 -3.60 7.65 8.67
C PHE A 45 -4.78 6.70 8.44
N ARG A 46 -5.75 6.67 9.37
CA ARG A 46 -6.85 5.67 9.34
C ARG A 46 -7.67 5.77 8.06
N ARG A 47 -8.08 6.98 7.68
CA ARG A 47 -8.85 7.21 6.45
C ARG A 47 -8.07 6.79 5.21
N MET A 48 -6.79 7.15 5.12
CA MET A 48 -5.94 6.74 4.01
C MET A 48 -5.78 5.22 3.94
N HIS A 49 -5.51 4.59 5.08
CA HIS A 49 -5.37 3.14 5.18
C HIS A 49 -6.61 2.41 4.64
N GLU A 50 -7.79 2.85 5.08
CA GLU A 50 -9.07 2.25 4.67
C GLU A 50 -9.34 2.46 3.17
N ILE A 51 -9.12 3.66 2.62
CA ILE A 51 -9.40 3.89 1.19
C ILE A 51 -8.42 3.15 0.28
N ILE A 52 -7.15 3.01 0.67
CA ILE A 52 -6.15 2.25 -0.10
C ILE A 52 -6.61 0.80 -0.19
N GLN A 53 -7.03 0.22 0.93
CA GLN A 53 -7.51 -1.17 0.98
C GLN A 53 -8.83 -1.35 0.25
N HIS A 54 -9.85 -0.54 0.54
CA HIS A 54 -11.18 -0.72 -0.06
C HIS A 54 -11.15 -0.51 -1.58
N VAL A 55 -10.53 0.58 -2.06
CA VAL A 55 -10.44 0.86 -3.49
C VAL A 55 -9.51 -0.15 -4.18
N GLY A 56 -8.43 -0.57 -3.51
CA GLY A 56 -7.55 -1.62 -4.01
C GLY A 56 -8.26 -2.96 -4.20
N ILE A 57 -8.99 -3.42 -3.18
CA ILE A 57 -9.78 -4.67 -3.23
C ILE A 57 -10.82 -4.59 -4.35
N ALA A 58 -11.62 -3.52 -4.38
CA ALA A 58 -12.66 -3.35 -5.40
C ALA A 58 -12.07 -3.37 -6.82
N SER A 59 -10.98 -2.64 -7.05
CA SER A 59 -10.33 -2.59 -8.36
C SER A 59 -9.74 -3.94 -8.76
N ARG A 60 -9.15 -4.70 -7.84
CA ARG A 60 -8.62 -6.04 -8.16
C ARG A 60 -9.72 -7.04 -8.43
N LEU A 61 -10.82 -7.00 -7.67
CA LEU A 61 -12.00 -7.83 -7.95
C LEU A 61 -12.58 -7.53 -9.33
N ASP A 62 -12.60 -6.25 -9.73
CA ASP A 62 -13.01 -5.83 -11.06
C ASP A 62 -12.11 -6.44 -12.17
N PHE A 63 -10.79 -6.39 -11.98
CA PHE A 63 -9.84 -7.03 -12.90
C PHE A 63 -10.00 -8.55 -12.96
N TRP A 64 -10.23 -9.19 -11.82
CA TRP A 64 -10.52 -10.62 -11.77
C TRP A 64 -11.81 -10.95 -12.52
N ARG A 65 -12.87 -10.16 -12.34
CA ARG A 65 -14.13 -10.34 -13.05
C ARG A 65 -13.91 -10.26 -14.56
N ASP A 66 -13.26 -9.19 -15.02
CA ASP A 66 -12.95 -9.00 -16.45
C ASP A 66 -12.09 -10.15 -17.03
N LYS A 67 -11.12 -10.65 -16.26
CA LYS A 67 -10.27 -11.76 -16.68
C LYS A 67 -11.05 -13.07 -16.79
N VAL A 68 -11.87 -13.37 -15.79
CA VAL A 68 -12.64 -14.61 -15.69
C VAL A 68 -13.66 -14.73 -16.81
N VAL A 69 -14.41 -13.66 -17.11
CA VAL A 69 -15.43 -13.69 -18.19
C VAL A 69 -14.83 -13.88 -19.59
N LYS A 70 -13.54 -13.58 -19.75
CA LYS A 70 -12.80 -13.79 -21.00
C LYS A 70 -12.12 -15.16 -21.09
N LEU A 71 -12.25 -16.01 -20.06
CA LEU A 71 -11.66 -17.34 -20.09
C LEU A 71 -12.45 -18.26 -21.05
N PRO A 72 -11.79 -19.24 -21.68
CA PRO A 72 -12.44 -20.23 -22.56
C PRO A 72 -13.51 -21.14 -21.90
N GLY A 73 -13.88 -20.89 -20.64
CA GLY A 73 -14.90 -21.65 -19.90
C GLY A 73 -16.29 -21.00 -19.85
N GLY A 74 -16.45 -19.78 -20.37
CA GLY A 74 -17.78 -19.13 -20.47
C GLY A 74 -18.37 -18.62 -19.15
N TYR A 75 -17.58 -18.53 -18.07
CA TYR A 75 -18.03 -18.02 -16.77
C TYR A 75 -18.61 -16.61 -16.89
N GLN A 76 -19.77 -16.37 -16.30
CA GLN A 76 -20.45 -15.08 -16.36
C GLN A 76 -19.98 -14.10 -15.28
N ASN A 77 -19.44 -14.62 -14.18
CA ASN A 77 -19.02 -13.80 -13.03
C ASN A 77 -18.03 -14.55 -12.13
N LEU A 78 -17.56 -13.86 -11.08
CA LEU A 78 -16.61 -14.42 -10.11
C LEU A 78 -17.19 -15.56 -9.27
N GLN A 79 -18.50 -15.55 -9.01
CA GLN A 79 -19.15 -16.57 -8.19
C GLN A 79 -19.13 -17.92 -8.89
N GLU A 80 -19.54 -17.95 -10.17
CA GLU A 80 -19.52 -19.16 -10.99
C GLU A 80 -18.09 -19.71 -11.15
N PHE A 81 -17.10 -18.83 -11.34
CA PHE A 81 -15.71 -19.24 -11.39
C PHE A 81 -15.23 -19.85 -10.07
N ALA A 82 -15.59 -19.25 -8.92
CA ALA A 82 -15.24 -19.81 -7.62
C ALA A 82 -15.90 -21.18 -7.37
N GLU A 83 -17.16 -21.36 -7.78
CA GLU A 83 -17.91 -22.62 -7.69
C GLU A 83 -17.30 -23.73 -8.55
N SER A 84 -16.62 -23.38 -9.64
CA SER A 84 -15.85 -24.34 -10.44
C SER A 84 -14.62 -24.92 -9.73
N ASN A 85 -14.30 -24.42 -8.52
CA ASN A 85 -13.19 -24.83 -7.68
C ASN A 85 -11.84 -24.85 -8.43
N PRO A 86 -11.39 -23.70 -8.96
CA PRO A 86 -10.20 -23.62 -9.79
C PRO A 86 -8.97 -24.05 -9.01
N SER A 87 -8.09 -24.82 -9.66
CA SER A 87 -6.85 -25.26 -9.03
C SER A 87 -5.96 -24.09 -8.63
N TRP A 88 -5.13 -24.31 -7.61
CA TRP A 88 -4.13 -23.32 -7.18
C TRP A 88 -3.23 -22.84 -8.32
N GLU A 89 -2.80 -23.76 -9.20
CA GLU A 89 -1.97 -23.40 -10.36
C GLU A 89 -2.70 -22.51 -11.36
N THR A 90 -4.01 -22.74 -11.57
CA THR A 90 -4.84 -21.85 -12.38
C THR A 90 -4.95 -20.47 -11.75
N LEU A 91 -5.25 -20.39 -10.45
CA LEU A 91 -5.34 -19.12 -9.74
C LEU A 91 -4.02 -18.35 -9.80
N LYS A 92 -2.90 -19.02 -9.56
CA LYS A 92 -1.56 -18.43 -9.61
C LYS A 92 -1.21 -17.92 -11.01
N LYS A 93 -1.52 -18.70 -12.05
CA LYS A 93 -1.33 -18.31 -13.45
C LYS A 93 -2.12 -17.03 -13.77
N LEU A 94 -3.41 -17.01 -13.44
CA LEU A 94 -4.27 -15.85 -13.70
C LEU A 94 -3.81 -14.61 -12.91
N ALA A 95 -3.41 -14.79 -11.66
CA ALA A 95 -2.86 -13.71 -10.84
C ALA A 95 -1.59 -13.09 -11.45
N ASN A 96 -0.68 -13.91 -11.96
CA ASN A 96 0.53 -13.45 -12.64
C ASN A 96 0.23 -12.68 -13.93
N GLU A 97 -0.71 -13.18 -14.73
CA GLU A 97 -1.16 -12.49 -15.95
C GLU A 97 -1.82 -11.14 -15.64
N LEU A 98 -2.65 -11.08 -14.59
CA LEU A 98 -3.25 -9.85 -14.09
C LEU A 98 -2.18 -8.87 -13.60
N ALA A 99 -1.21 -9.33 -12.81
CA ALA A 99 -0.13 -8.49 -12.32
C ALA A 99 0.70 -7.91 -13.47
N ALA A 100 1.00 -8.70 -14.51
CA ALA A 100 1.73 -8.23 -15.68
C ALA A 100 0.96 -7.19 -16.52
N GLY A 101 -0.37 -7.30 -16.55
CA GLY A 101 -1.23 -6.44 -17.39
C GLY A 101 -1.86 -5.23 -16.70
N GLN A 102 -2.07 -5.30 -15.37
CA GLN A 102 -2.84 -4.32 -14.59
C GLN A 102 -2.01 -3.59 -13.52
N VAL A 103 -0.70 -3.85 -13.46
CA VAL A 103 0.22 -3.16 -12.55
C VAL A 103 1.35 -2.53 -13.37
N ALA A 104 1.74 -1.30 -13.01
CA ALA A 104 2.84 -0.62 -13.70
C ALA A 104 4.16 -1.41 -13.56
N GLY A 105 4.64 -1.95 -14.68
CA GLY A 105 5.93 -2.63 -14.77
C GLY A 105 6.94 -1.85 -15.62
N SER A 106 7.91 -2.57 -16.18
CA SER A 106 8.94 -2.03 -17.09
C SER A 106 8.34 -1.49 -18.41
N ASN A 107 7.12 -1.92 -18.76
CA ASN A 107 6.37 -1.47 -19.93
C ASN A 107 5.85 -0.03 -19.83
N LEU A 108 5.69 0.54 -18.62
CA LEU A 108 5.16 1.91 -18.47
C LEU A 108 6.00 2.95 -19.20
N ASN A 109 7.34 2.79 -19.20
CA ASN A 109 8.23 3.68 -19.92
C ASN A 109 8.03 3.62 -21.44
N LYS A 110 7.60 2.47 -21.98
CA LYS A 110 7.27 2.33 -23.41
C LYS A 110 5.97 3.05 -23.73
N LEU A 111 4.93 2.89 -22.89
CA LEU A 111 3.65 3.60 -23.02
C LEU A 111 3.88 5.13 -23.02
N ARG A 112 4.73 5.62 -22.12
CA ARG A 112 5.04 7.06 -21.98
C ARG A 112 5.86 7.66 -23.11
N LYS A 113 6.47 6.83 -23.97
CA LYS A 113 7.21 7.30 -25.16
C LYS A 113 6.31 7.45 -26.39
N GLN A 114 5.07 6.98 -26.33
CA GLN A 114 4.12 7.15 -27.43
C GLN A 114 3.74 8.63 -27.61
N PRO A 115 3.36 9.05 -28.82
CA PRO A 115 2.78 10.36 -29.07
C PRO A 115 1.60 10.65 -28.13
N GLN A 116 1.48 11.90 -27.68
CA GLN A 116 0.49 12.30 -26.66
C GLN A 116 -0.96 11.94 -27.02
N ASN A 117 -1.31 12.00 -28.31
CA ASN A 117 -2.63 11.66 -28.85
C ASN A 117 -2.92 10.14 -28.87
N GLU A 118 -1.91 9.29 -28.70
CA GLU A 118 -2.04 7.83 -28.65
C GLU A 118 -2.00 7.29 -27.22
N ARG A 119 -1.69 8.15 -26.24
CA ARG A 119 -1.53 7.75 -24.84
C ARG A 119 -2.86 7.69 -24.11
N ASP A 120 -3.14 6.53 -23.54
CA ASP A 120 -4.19 6.35 -22.54
C ASP A 120 -3.64 6.71 -21.14
N ILE A 121 -3.71 8.00 -20.81
CA ILE A 121 -3.17 8.55 -19.56
C ILE A 121 -3.93 8.00 -18.34
N GLU A 122 -5.25 7.80 -18.46
CA GLU A 122 -6.08 7.24 -17.38
C GLU A 122 -5.63 5.82 -17.04
N ARG A 123 -5.37 4.99 -18.07
CA ARG A 123 -4.80 3.66 -17.89
C ARG A 123 -3.42 3.72 -17.26
N GLU A 124 -2.54 4.61 -17.70
CA GLU A 124 -1.21 4.76 -17.08
C GLU A 124 -1.30 5.12 -15.59
N ASN A 125 -2.19 6.04 -15.23
CA ASN A 125 -2.45 6.44 -13.85
C ASN A 125 -2.99 5.27 -13.02
N LEU A 126 -3.92 4.49 -13.59
CA LEU A 126 -4.45 3.29 -12.95
C LEU A 126 -3.36 2.26 -12.67
N LEU A 127 -2.51 1.95 -13.66
CA LEU A 127 -1.40 1.00 -13.51
C LEU A 127 -0.45 1.42 -12.39
N LEU A 128 -0.13 2.72 -12.32
CA LEU A 128 0.71 3.28 -11.27
C LEU A 128 0.06 3.20 -9.89
N ARG A 129 -1.22 3.53 -9.79
CA ARG A 129 -1.98 3.41 -8.54
C ARG A 129 -1.97 1.98 -8.03
N GLN A 130 -2.18 0.99 -8.90
CA GLN A 130 -2.15 -0.42 -8.50
C GLN A 130 -0.79 -0.84 -7.96
N ARG A 131 0.30 -0.39 -8.58
CA ARG A 131 1.66 -0.64 -8.07
C ARG A 131 1.85 -0.08 -6.66
N TYR A 132 1.38 1.13 -6.42
CA TYR A 132 1.48 1.77 -5.10
C TYR A 132 0.60 1.10 -4.05
N PHE A 133 -0.61 0.69 -4.41
CA PHE A 133 -1.52 -0.03 -3.51
C PHE A 133 -0.95 -1.38 -3.12
N LEU A 134 -0.45 -2.16 -4.08
CA LEU A 134 0.18 -3.45 -3.79
C LEU A 134 1.42 -3.30 -2.92
N LEU A 135 2.27 -2.29 -3.17
CA LEU A 135 3.43 -2.02 -2.30
C LEU A 135 3.01 -1.65 -0.86
N TYR A 136 1.90 -0.94 -0.69
CA TYR A 136 1.35 -0.59 0.63
C TYR A 136 0.74 -1.81 1.33
N GLU A 137 0.00 -2.63 0.61
CA GLU A 137 -0.58 -3.87 1.13
C GLU A 137 0.50 -4.87 1.51
N GLU A 138 1.55 -4.99 0.70
CA GLU A 138 2.70 -5.87 0.96
C GLU A 138 3.39 -5.52 2.27
N ILE A 139 3.78 -4.25 2.47
CA ILE A 139 4.44 -3.84 3.71
C ILE A 139 3.49 -3.98 4.91
N THR A 140 2.20 -3.70 4.74
CA THR A 140 1.20 -3.85 5.81
C THR A 140 1.04 -5.32 6.20
N TYR A 141 0.95 -6.22 5.22
CA TYR A 141 0.85 -7.65 5.44
C TYR A 141 2.11 -8.18 6.13
N ALA A 142 3.29 -7.88 5.60
CA ALA A 142 4.58 -8.30 6.14
C ALA A 142 4.77 -7.86 7.60
N MET A 143 4.40 -6.60 7.91
CA MET A 143 4.40 -6.10 9.28
C MET A 143 3.42 -6.83 10.19
N ASN A 144 2.19 -7.10 9.72
CA ASN A 144 1.17 -7.78 10.53
C ASN A 144 1.58 -9.21 10.90
N VAL A 145 2.20 -9.94 9.97
CA VAL A 145 2.64 -11.34 10.17
C VAL A 145 4.04 -11.46 10.76
N GLY A 146 4.77 -10.35 10.90
CA GLY A 146 6.11 -10.35 11.48
C GLY A 146 7.24 -10.79 10.54
N ASP A 147 7.00 -10.78 9.23
CA ASP A 147 8.01 -11.13 8.23
C ASP A 147 8.94 -9.93 7.97
N ILE A 148 9.97 -9.80 8.79
CA ILE A 148 10.93 -8.69 8.69
C ILE A 148 11.70 -8.72 7.37
N GLY A 149 11.94 -9.90 6.78
CA GLY A 149 12.60 -10.00 5.48
C GLY A 149 11.79 -9.29 4.40
N ARG A 150 10.49 -9.59 4.31
CA ARG A 150 9.57 -8.92 3.37
C ARG A 150 9.39 -7.44 3.67
N VAL A 151 9.41 -7.04 4.95
CA VAL A 151 9.41 -5.62 5.33
C VAL A 151 10.62 -4.90 4.76
N GLU A 152 11.83 -5.48 4.91
CA GLU A 152 13.08 -4.91 4.39
C GLU A 152 13.09 -4.84 2.85
N ASP A 153 12.53 -5.85 2.17
CA ASP A 153 12.40 -5.84 0.70
C ASP A 153 11.55 -4.67 0.19
N CYS A 154 10.57 -4.22 0.99
CA CYS A 154 9.74 -3.07 0.66
C CYS A 154 10.47 -1.73 0.84
N PHE A 155 11.59 -1.68 1.57
CA PHE A 155 12.20 -0.41 1.99
C PHE A 155 12.75 0.41 0.84
N MET A 156 13.45 -0.21 -0.11
CA MET A 156 14.03 0.53 -1.23
C MET A 156 12.98 1.20 -2.14
N PRO A 157 11.89 0.52 -2.56
CA PRO A 157 10.78 1.18 -3.23
C PRO A 157 10.21 2.37 -2.43
N TRP A 158 10.00 2.21 -1.12
CA TRP A 158 9.51 3.28 -0.26
C TRP A 158 10.50 4.44 -0.09
N VAL A 159 11.81 4.18 -0.06
CA VAL A 159 12.86 5.21 -0.03
C VAL A 159 12.75 6.13 -1.23
N PHE A 160 12.59 5.58 -2.44
CA PHE A 160 12.43 6.38 -3.66
C PHE A 160 11.15 7.22 -3.63
N ILE A 161 10.04 6.61 -3.20
CA ILE A 161 8.76 7.31 -3.02
C ILE A 161 8.89 8.45 -2.00
N PHE A 162 9.50 8.20 -0.85
CA PHE A 162 9.68 9.19 0.21
C PHE A 162 10.59 10.34 -0.22
N ARG A 163 11.65 10.08 -1.00
CA ARG A 163 12.43 11.17 -1.60
C ARG A 163 11.60 12.00 -2.57
N GLY A 164 10.75 11.36 -3.38
CA GLY A 164 9.89 12.03 -4.35
C GLY A 164 8.77 12.87 -3.72
N CYS A 165 8.28 12.52 -2.52
CA CYS A 165 7.19 13.23 -1.85
C CYS A 165 7.63 14.14 -0.68
N GLY A 166 8.93 14.45 -0.58
CA GLY A 166 9.48 15.37 0.43
C GLY A 166 9.65 14.76 1.83
N LYS A 167 9.53 13.44 1.97
CA LYS A 167 9.73 12.70 3.24
C LYS A 167 11.20 12.26 3.41
N HIS A 168 12.13 13.19 3.22
CA HIS A 168 13.57 12.91 3.19
C HIS A 168 14.11 12.25 4.47
N LYS A 169 13.57 12.61 5.65
CA LYS A 169 13.95 11.97 6.91
C LYS A 169 13.71 10.47 6.85
N TYR A 170 12.50 10.02 6.53
CA TYR A 170 12.18 8.59 6.42
C TYR A 170 13.09 7.88 5.41
N ALA A 171 13.30 8.46 4.23
CA ALA A 171 14.21 7.90 3.24
C ALA A 171 15.65 7.73 3.79
N SER A 172 16.21 8.75 4.43
CA SER A 172 17.55 8.72 5.01
C SER A 172 17.68 7.69 6.14
N HIS A 173 16.69 7.62 7.03
CA HIS A 173 16.67 6.66 8.12
C HIS A 173 16.57 5.21 7.61
N MET A 174 15.75 4.95 6.60
CA MET A 174 15.63 3.61 6.00
C MET A 174 16.90 3.18 5.28
N ILE A 175 17.55 4.08 4.52
CA ILE A 175 18.86 3.78 3.89
C ILE A 175 19.90 3.46 4.96
N LYS A 176 19.98 4.27 6.02
CA LYS A 176 20.92 4.04 7.13
C LYS A 176 20.65 2.72 7.83
N TYR A 177 19.38 2.40 8.06
CA TYR A 177 18.96 1.12 8.64
C TYR A 177 19.45 -0.05 7.78
N LEU A 178 19.14 -0.05 6.47
CA LEU A 178 19.53 -1.12 5.56
C LEU A 178 21.05 -1.26 5.49
N HIS A 179 21.76 -0.14 5.33
CA HIS A 179 23.22 -0.14 5.31
C HIS A 179 23.80 -0.80 6.56
N ASN A 180 23.31 -0.39 7.74
CA ASN A 180 23.89 -0.88 8.97
C ASN A 180 23.56 -2.35 9.25
N VAL A 181 22.32 -2.76 9.03
CA VAL A 181 21.88 -4.14 9.27
C VAL A 181 22.53 -5.12 8.28
N HIS A 182 22.72 -4.73 7.02
CA HIS A 182 23.29 -5.64 6.03
C HIS A 182 24.83 -5.65 6.01
N PHE A 183 25.49 -4.52 6.32
CA PHE A 183 26.93 -4.37 6.08
C PHE A 183 27.78 -3.99 7.30
N VAL A 184 27.19 -3.43 8.37
CA VAL A 184 27.99 -2.86 9.48
C VAL A 184 27.89 -3.69 10.75
N TYR A 185 26.67 -4.08 11.16
CA TYR A 185 26.47 -4.70 12.46
C TYR A 185 26.94 -6.15 12.49
N PRO A 186 27.40 -6.68 13.64
CA PRO A 186 27.63 -8.10 13.84
C PRO A 186 26.29 -8.87 13.90
N ASP A 187 26.30 -10.17 13.61
CA ASP A 187 25.08 -10.97 13.44
C ASP A 187 24.13 -10.96 14.65
N GLY A 188 24.69 -10.98 15.87
CA GLY A 188 23.90 -10.86 17.10
C GLY A 188 23.10 -9.56 17.17
N LEU A 189 23.73 -8.43 16.80
CA LEU A 189 23.07 -7.13 16.78
C LEU A 189 22.06 -7.00 15.63
N LYS A 190 22.36 -7.54 14.45
CA LYS A 190 21.40 -7.60 13.32
C LYS A 190 20.11 -8.30 13.76
N LYS A 191 20.26 -9.47 14.40
CA LYS A 191 19.13 -10.26 14.90
C LYS A 191 18.36 -9.47 15.97
N ALA A 192 19.07 -8.92 16.96
CA ALA A 192 18.43 -8.15 18.03
C ALA A 192 17.62 -6.98 17.49
N ILE A 193 18.16 -6.22 16.53
CA ILE A 193 17.44 -5.09 15.91
C ILE A 193 16.20 -5.58 15.18
N ARG A 194 16.32 -6.57 14.28
CA ARG A 194 15.19 -7.10 13.51
C ARG A 194 14.05 -7.62 14.40
N MET A 195 14.39 -8.31 15.48
CA MET A 195 13.41 -8.85 16.44
C MET A 195 12.72 -7.76 17.27
N ASN A 196 13.24 -6.53 17.32
CA ASN A 196 12.69 -5.42 18.10
C ASN A 196 11.95 -4.35 17.25
N ILE A 197 11.77 -4.58 15.95
CA ILE A 197 11.02 -3.65 15.08
C ILE A 197 9.52 -3.74 15.34
N LEU A 198 9.05 -4.96 15.60
CA LEU A 198 7.65 -5.29 15.76
C LEU A 198 7.41 -5.97 17.10
N CYS A 199 6.26 -5.69 17.70
CA CYS A 199 5.78 -6.34 18.90
C CYS A 199 4.34 -6.81 18.67
N ASN A 200 3.97 -7.95 19.28
CA ASN A 200 2.60 -8.44 19.28
C ASN A 200 1.95 -8.19 20.65
N PRO A 201 1.25 -7.06 20.85
CA PRO A 201 0.66 -6.75 22.14
C PRO A 201 -0.52 -7.67 22.50
N THR A 202 -1.18 -8.29 21.51
CA THR A 202 -2.37 -9.14 21.74
C THR A 202 -2.04 -10.62 21.86
N GLY A 203 -0.87 -11.05 21.39
CA GLY A 203 -0.50 -12.47 21.28
C GLY A 203 -1.19 -13.21 20.13
N GLU A 204 -2.09 -12.57 19.39
CA GLU A 204 -2.83 -13.20 18.28
C GLU A 204 -2.03 -13.18 16.97
N ALA A 205 -2.20 -14.21 16.14
CA ALA A 205 -1.57 -14.28 14.83
C ALA A 205 -1.98 -13.09 13.95
N GLY A 206 -1.02 -12.47 13.25
CA GLY A 206 -1.30 -11.37 12.33
C GLY A 206 -1.57 -10.01 13.00
N LYS A 207 -1.35 -9.88 14.32
CA LYS A 207 -1.60 -8.65 15.08
C LYS A 207 -0.32 -7.92 15.51
N LEU A 208 0.82 -8.17 14.86
CA LEU A 208 2.04 -7.41 15.14
C LEU A 208 1.88 -5.92 14.80
N ARG A 209 2.58 -5.09 15.57
CA ARG A 209 2.57 -3.63 15.48
C ARG A 209 3.99 -3.10 15.53
N ALA A 210 4.26 -2.02 14.82
CA ALA A 210 5.53 -1.32 14.96
C ALA A 210 5.70 -0.84 16.40
N ASN A 211 6.89 -1.01 16.97
CA ASN A 211 7.17 -0.59 18.35
C ASN A 211 6.93 0.92 18.56
N ASP A 212 7.24 1.74 17.57
CA ASP A 212 6.95 3.18 17.58
C ASP A 212 5.45 3.47 17.81
N TRP A 213 4.57 2.62 17.28
CA TRP A 213 3.13 2.80 17.46
C TRP A 213 2.67 2.47 18.89
N LEU A 214 3.33 1.51 19.55
CA LEU A 214 3.10 1.24 20.97
C LEU A 214 3.61 2.40 21.83
N GLN A 215 4.80 2.92 21.51
CA GLN A 215 5.35 4.09 22.18
C GLN A 215 4.43 5.32 22.05
N GLU A 216 3.84 5.55 20.87
CA GLU A 216 2.83 6.60 20.68
C GLU A 216 1.57 6.37 21.54
N HIS A 217 1.15 5.11 21.70
CA HIS A 217 0.02 4.77 22.54
C HIS A 217 0.32 5.02 24.03
N ASP A 218 1.50 4.62 24.50
CA ASP A 218 1.94 4.86 25.88
C ASP A 218 2.06 6.36 26.16
N ASN A 219 2.62 7.13 25.21
CA ASN A 219 2.69 8.59 25.29
C ASN A 219 1.30 9.24 25.41
N LEU A 220 0.28 8.70 24.73
CA LEU A 220 -1.09 9.18 24.84
C LEU A 220 -1.62 8.98 26.26
N PHE A 221 -1.40 7.81 26.86
CA PHE A 221 -1.82 7.52 28.23
C PHE A 221 -1.09 8.41 29.23
N THR A 222 0.23 8.58 29.12
CA THR A 222 0.99 9.45 30.03
C THR A 222 0.45 10.88 30.03
N LYS A 223 0.08 11.42 28.86
CA LYS A 223 -0.51 12.76 28.75
C LYS A 223 -1.89 12.84 29.38
N ALA A 224 -2.74 11.83 29.17
CA ALA A 224 -4.07 11.77 29.76
C ALA A 224 -4.02 11.61 31.29
N SER A 225 -3.12 10.78 31.82
CA SER A 225 -2.93 10.58 33.26
C SER A 225 -2.30 11.81 33.94
N GLY A 226 -1.45 12.56 33.24
CA GLY A 226 -0.90 13.82 33.74
C GLY A 226 -1.94 14.93 33.90
N GLN A 227 -3.04 14.90 33.14
CA GLN A 227 -4.18 15.82 33.33
C GLN A 227 -5.08 15.45 34.52
N ILE A 228 -5.14 14.16 34.88
CA ILE A 228 -5.97 13.68 36.00
C ILE A 228 -5.31 13.94 37.37
N LEU A 229 -3.99 14.12 37.41
CA LEU A 229 -3.23 14.42 38.64
C LEU A 229 -2.98 15.91 38.87
N SER A 230 -3.48 16.77 38.00
CA SER A 230 -3.35 18.24 38.07
C SER A 230 -4.66 18.97 38.44
N ASP A 231 -5.73 18.22 38.73
CA ASP A 231 -7.00 18.69 39.28
C ASP A 231 -7.18 18.15 40.72
#